data_AF-A0A0X8HCG5-F1
#
_entry.id   AF-A0A0X8HCG5-F1
#
_cell.length_a   1.000
_cell.length_b   1.000
_cell.length_c   1.000
_cell.angle_alpha   90.00
_cell.angle_beta   90.00
_cell.angle_gamma   90.00
#
_symmetry.space_group_name_H-M   'P 1'
#
loop_
_entity.id
_entity.type
_entity.pdbx_description
1 polymer ?
#
loop_
_entity_poly.entity_id
_entity_poly.type
_entity_poly.pdbx_seq_one_letter_code
_entity_poly.pdbx_strand_id
1 'polypeptide(L)'
;MNLHRAYILLAGFYSLLVLLGAIALLVGGGPLWALISTGVGVLVATGLWGHTLGKPFLNPRMWRPLAGLLAVGIVVQLLAVFTGGLSSGELTWVLSGAIFSVLPIIMLYQYGNRDQEVWATPEEREGGKMLDELLAKQQELVLEKQEADSQAKVKLTKAGDTYRASVTRGRGARVEQFEESFTCPATLAFFVIKYTCISVSDIAAHYDEERVLTT
;
A
#
# COMPACT_ATOMS: atom_id res chain seq x y z
N MET A 1 24.76 -9.82 -5.60
CA MET A 1 23.69 -10.08 -4.62
C MET A 1 22.43 -9.38 -5.14
N ASN A 2 21.34 -10.09 -5.43
CA ASN A 2 20.14 -9.48 -6.03
C ASN A 2 19.23 -8.91 -4.92
N LEU A 3 18.62 -7.74 -5.13
CA LEU A 3 17.80 -7.01 -4.13
C LEU A 3 16.71 -7.91 -3.52
N HIS A 4 16.10 -8.76 -4.36
CA HIS A 4 15.12 -9.75 -3.93
C HIS A 4 15.65 -10.73 -2.89
N ARG A 5 16.89 -11.23 -3.03
CA ARG A 5 17.52 -12.12 -2.05
C ARG A 5 17.79 -11.42 -0.73
N ALA A 6 18.17 -10.14 -0.77
CA ALA A 6 18.36 -9.35 0.45
C ALA A 6 17.04 -9.20 1.23
N TYR A 7 15.94 -8.96 0.54
CA TYR A 7 14.61 -8.92 1.18
C TYR A 7 14.20 -10.27 1.78
N ILE A 8 14.44 -11.38 1.08
CA ILE A 8 14.16 -12.72 1.65
C ILE A 8 14.99 -12.96 2.92
N LEU A 9 16.28 -12.65 2.90
CA LEU A 9 17.14 -12.78 4.07
C LEU A 9 16.66 -11.90 5.23
N LEU A 10 16.21 -10.69 4.93
CA LEU A 10 15.65 -9.78 5.93
C LEU A 10 14.38 -10.34 6.57
N ALA A 11 13.44 -10.83 5.77
CA ALA A 11 12.22 -11.46 6.29
C ALA A 11 12.55 -12.70 7.14
N GLY A 12 13.50 -13.54 6.69
CA GLY A 12 14.01 -14.67 7.46
C GLY A 12 14.66 -14.27 8.78
N PHE A 13 15.46 -13.20 8.78
CA PHE A 13 16.06 -12.64 9.99
C PHE A 13 15.01 -12.19 11.01
N TYR A 14 13.97 -11.47 10.58
CA TYR A 14 12.88 -11.05 11.46
C TYR A 14 12.05 -12.22 11.98
N SER A 15 11.81 -13.26 11.17
CA SER A 15 11.20 -14.50 11.65
C SER A 15 12.05 -15.21 12.70
N LEU A 16 13.39 -15.20 12.54
CA LEU A 16 14.29 -15.75 13.54
C LEU A 16 14.26 -14.96 14.86
N LEU A 17 14.21 -13.62 14.80
CA LEU A 17 14.07 -12.79 16.01
C LEU A 17 12.78 -13.12 16.78
N VAL A 18 11.67 -13.32 16.08
CA VAL A 18 10.40 -13.74 16.70
C VAL A 18 10.52 -15.11 17.35
N LEU A 19 11.18 -16.07 16.68
CA LEU A 19 11.42 -17.40 17.24
C LEU A 19 12.28 -17.33 18.52
N LEU A 20 13.34 -16.53 18.51
CA LEU A 20 14.19 -16.32 19.69
C LEU A 20 13.39 -15.68 20.84
N GLY A 21 12.53 -14.70 20.54
CA GLY A 21 11.64 -14.10 21.53
C GLY A 21 10.67 -15.11 22.15
N ALA A 22 10.09 -15.98 21.32
CA ALA A 22 9.21 -17.05 21.79
C ALA A 22 9.96 -18.06 22.69
N ILE A 23 11.17 -18.47 22.31
CA ILE A 23 12.00 -19.36 23.14
C ILE A 23 12.34 -18.68 24.47
N ALA A 24 12.72 -17.41 24.45
CA ALA A 24 13.05 -16.67 25.67
C ALA A 24 11.85 -16.60 26.64
N LEU A 25 10.63 -16.43 26.13
CA LEU A 25 9.40 -16.47 26.93
C LEU A 25 9.16 -17.86 27.56
N LEU A 26 9.38 -18.94 26.80
CA LEU A 26 9.18 -20.31 27.27
C LEU A 26 10.15 -20.71 28.40
N VAL A 27 11.37 -20.14 28.40
CA VAL A 27 12.38 -20.38 29.44
C VAL A 27 12.24 -19.39 30.62
N GLY A 28 11.21 -18.54 30.62
CA GLY A 28 10.93 -17.57 31.69
C GLY A 28 11.81 -16.32 31.66
N GLY A 29 12.51 -16.06 30.56
CA GLY A 29 13.44 -14.94 30.40
C GLY A 29 12.78 -13.60 30.04
N GLY A 30 11.45 -13.51 30.06
CA GLY A 30 10.71 -12.32 29.61
C GLY A 30 9.64 -11.85 30.59
N PRO A 31 9.43 -10.53 30.72
CA PRO A 31 8.30 -9.98 31.46
C PRO A 31 6.97 -10.34 30.77
N LEU A 32 5.85 -10.32 31.50
CA LEU A 32 4.53 -10.67 30.95
C LEU A 32 4.15 -9.88 29.69
N TRP A 33 4.55 -8.61 29.61
CA TRP A 33 4.30 -7.77 28.44
C TRP A 33 5.09 -8.20 27.19
N ALA A 34 6.16 -8.99 27.34
CA ALA A 34 6.95 -9.48 26.20
C ALA A 34 6.16 -10.46 25.31
N LEU A 35 5.05 -11.02 25.80
CA LEU A 35 4.07 -11.73 24.96
C LEU A 35 3.47 -10.81 23.89
N ILE A 36 3.12 -9.58 24.27
CA ILE A 36 2.54 -8.58 23.36
C ILE A 36 3.57 -8.18 22.31
N SER A 37 4.80 -7.86 22.72
CA SER A 37 5.86 -7.47 21.77
C SER A 37 6.22 -8.61 20.82
N THR A 38 6.21 -9.86 21.30
CA THR A 38 6.46 -11.03 20.45
C THR A 38 5.32 -11.25 19.44
N GLY A 39 4.07 -11.10 19.87
CA GLY A 39 2.90 -11.16 18.97
C GLY A 39 2.92 -10.05 17.92
N VAL A 40 3.31 -8.85 18.30
CA VAL A 40 3.57 -7.75 17.36
C VAL A 40 4.69 -8.12 16.38
N GLY A 41 5.77 -8.74 16.85
CA GLY A 41 6.84 -9.25 16.01
C GLY A 41 6.35 -10.26 14.96
N VAL A 42 5.44 -11.17 15.31
CA VAL A 42 4.80 -12.10 14.36
C VAL A 42 4.05 -11.34 13.26
N LEU A 43 3.28 -10.31 13.65
CA LEU A 43 2.50 -9.50 12.71
C LEU A 43 3.43 -8.74 11.75
N VAL A 44 4.51 -8.16 12.26
CA VAL A 44 5.54 -7.48 11.47
C VAL A 44 6.22 -8.45 10.51
N ALA A 45 6.64 -9.64 10.98
CA ALA A 45 7.25 -10.66 10.13
C ALA A 45 6.29 -11.10 9.01
N THR A 46 5.00 -11.25 9.31
CA THR A 46 3.97 -11.57 8.30
C THR A 46 3.86 -10.47 7.25
N GLY A 47 3.85 -9.20 7.66
CA GLY A 47 3.81 -8.07 6.74
C GLY A 47 5.05 -7.97 5.86
N LEU A 48 6.24 -8.24 6.43
CA LEU A 48 7.49 -8.34 5.68
C LEU A 48 7.42 -9.44 4.63
N TRP A 49 6.95 -10.65 4.99
CA TRP A 49 6.75 -11.73 4.01
C TRP A 49 5.77 -11.36 2.90
N GLY A 50 4.70 -10.63 3.21
CA GLY A 50 3.78 -10.10 2.19
C GLY A 50 4.46 -9.12 1.24
N HIS A 51 5.22 -8.18 1.78
CA HIS A 51 6.02 -7.24 1.01
C HIS A 51 7.05 -7.96 0.12
N THR A 52 7.80 -8.93 0.66
CA THR A 52 8.88 -9.61 -0.08
C THR A 52 8.37 -10.55 -1.17
N LEU A 53 7.22 -11.20 -0.94
CA LEU A 53 6.59 -12.09 -1.90
C LEU A 53 5.67 -11.36 -2.89
N GLY A 54 5.46 -10.05 -2.71
CA GLY A 54 4.51 -9.27 -3.52
C GLY A 54 3.08 -9.82 -3.41
N LYS A 55 2.70 -10.29 -2.23
CA LYS A 55 1.38 -10.88 -1.97
C LYS A 55 0.57 -10.00 -1.03
N PRO A 56 -0.72 -9.77 -1.29
CA PRO A 56 -1.57 -9.03 -0.38
C PRO A 56 -1.88 -9.89 0.86
N PHE A 57 -1.20 -9.59 1.96
CA PHE A 57 -1.58 -10.06 3.29
C PHE A 57 -2.33 -8.95 4.03
N LEU A 58 -3.49 -9.27 4.60
CA LEU A 58 -4.41 -8.32 5.24
C LEU A 58 -4.83 -7.18 4.29
N ASN A 59 -5.31 -6.06 4.85
CA ASN A 59 -5.79 -4.90 4.11
C ASN A 59 -4.72 -3.79 4.12
N PRO A 60 -4.44 -3.10 2.99
CA PRO A 60 -3.49 -1.98 2.93
C PRO A 60 -3.79 -0.89 3.98
N ARG A 61 -5.09 -0.68 4.27
CA ARG A 61 -5.54 0.31 5.27
C ARG A 61 -5.14 -0.03 6.70
N MET A 62 -4.71 -1.25 6.99
CA MET A 62 -4.25 -1.66 8.32
C MET A 62 -2.75 -1.41 8.51
N TRP A 63 -1.95 -1.59 7.46
CA TRP A 63 -0.48 -1.58 7.57
C TRP A 63 0.11 -0.21 7.89
N ARG A 64 -0.39 0.86 7.26
CA ARG A 64 0.09 2.23 7.54
C ARG A 64 -0.21 2.70 8.96
N PRO A 65 -1.47 2.59 9.46
CA PRO A 65 -1.76 2.90 10.87
C PRO A 65 -0.98 2.03 11.84
N LEU A 66 -0.81 0.74 11.53
CA LEU A 66 0.00 -0.17 12.36
C LEU A 66 1.46 0.32 12.42
N ALA A 67 2.07 0.66 11.30
CA ALA A 67 3.43 1.20 11.28
C ALA A 67 3.54 2.49 12.12
N GLY A 68 2.55 3.37 12.04
CA GLY A 68 2.46 4.56 12.89
C GLY A 68 2.36 4.21 14.39
N LEU A 69 1.51 3.26 14.76
CA LEU A 69 1.35 2.79 16.13
C LEU A 69 2.67 2.18 16.67
N LEU A 70 3.37 1.40 15.85
CA LEU A 70 4.67 0.83 16.19
C LEU A 70 5.72 1.92 16.40
N ALA A 71 5.73 2.96 15.56
CA ALA A 71 6.64 4.09 15.73
C ALA A 71 6.39 4.81 17.05
N VAL A 72 5.13 5.07 17.41
CA VAL A 72 4.76 5.63 18.72
C VAL A 72 5.19 4.70 19.85
N GLY A 73 4.99 3.39 19.68
CA GLY A 73 5.42 2.37 20.64
C GLY A 73 6.92 2.42 20.94
N ILE A 74 7.76 2.61 19.92
CA ILE A 74 9.22 2.79 20.10
C ILE A 74 9.50 4.04 20.93
N VAL A 75 8.85 5.17 20.65
CA VAL A 75 9.07 6.41 21.41
C VAL A 75 8.71 6.21 22.89
N VAL A 76 7.57 5.57 23.17
CA VAL A 76 7.15 5.25 24.54
C VAL A 76 8.14 4.31 25.22
N GLN A 77 8.62 3.29 24.52
CA GLN A 77 9.64 2.36 25.01
C GLN A 77 10.94 3.08 25.36
N LEU A 78 11.42 3.97 24.51
CA LEU A 78 12.63 4.76 24.76
C LEU A 78 12.44 5.70 25.95
N LEU A 79 11.28 6.35 26.10
CA LEU A 79 10.98 7.16 27.28
C LEU A 79 11.02 6.32 28.55
N ALA A 80 10.46 5.11 28.53
CA ALA A 80 10.48 4.20 29.67
C ALA A 80 11.89 3.80 30.11
N VAL A 81 12.87 3.78 29.20
CA VAL A 81 14.28 3.56 29.55
C VAL A 81 14.84 4.69 30.42
N PHE A 82 14.42 5.93 30.18
CA PHE A 82 14.90 7.10 30.92
C PHE A 82 14.11 7.37 32.20
N THR A 83 12.82 7.03 32.22
CA THR A 83 11.94 7.35 33.35
C THR A 83 11.63 6.16 34.26
N GLY A 84 11.85 4.94 33.78
CA GLY A 84 11.53 3.71 34.50
C GLY A 84 12.74 3.08 35.17
N GLY A 85 12.57 2.57 36.39
CA GLY A 85 13.54 1.70 37.06
C GLY A 85 13.50 0.28 36.48
N LEU A 86 13.78 0.13 35.19
CA LEU A 86 13.75 -1.17 34.50
C LEU A 86 14.85 -2.08 35.03
N SER A 87 14.53 -3.36 35.23
CA SER A 87 15.53 -4.38 35.49
C SER A 87 16.43 -4.61 34.27
N SER A 88 17.62 -5.21 34.47
CA SER A 88 18.55 -5.50 33.37
C SER A 88 17.93 -6.37 32.26
N GLY A 89 17.03 -7.30 32.64
CA GLY A 89 16.29 -8.12 31.69
C GLY A 89 15.33 -7.29 30.86
N GLU A 90 14.51 -6.45 31.49
CA GLU A 90 13.55 -5.57 30.81
C GLU A 90 14.25 -4.57 29.89
N LEU A 91 15.38 -4.00 30.33
CA LEU A 91 16.19 -3.10 29.52
C LEU A 91 16.66 -3.77 28.22
N THR A 92 17.09 -5.03 28.31
CA THR A 92 17.52 -5.81 27.13
C THR A 92 16.38 -6.00 26.13
N TRP A 93 15.17 -6.32 26.63
CA TRP A 93 13.98 -6.47 25.79
C TRP A 93 13.58 -5.17 25.11
N VAL A 94 13.56 -4.06 25.86
CA VAL A 94 13.19 -2.74 25.34
C VAL A 94 14.18 -2.24 24.28
N LEU A 95 15.48 -2.30 24.56
CA LEU A 95 16.51 -1.83 23.63
C LEU A 95 16.57 -2.69 22.37
N SER A 96 16.51 -4.02 22.50
CA SER A 96 16.48 -4.92 21.34
C SER A 96 15.25 -4.67 20.49
N GLY A 97 14.08 -4.54 21.11
CA GLY A 97 12.83 -4.19 20.43
C GLY A 97 12.94 -2.88 19.66
N ALA A 98 13.42 -1.81 20.29
CA ALA A 98 13.56 -0.50 19.66
C ALA A 98 14.51 -0.54 18.45
N ILE A 99 15.70 -1.14 18.60
CA ILE A 99 16.72 -1.21 17.55
C ILE A 99 16.19 -1.98 16.33
N PHE A 100 15.58 -3.14 16.55
CA PHE A 100 15.15 -4.00 15.45
C PHE A 100 13.82 -3.56 14.81
N SER A 101 13.05 -2.67 15.44
CA SER A 101 11.71 -2.29 14.94
C SER A 101 11.71 -1.14 13.92
N VAL A 102 12.77 -0.32 13.84
CA VAL A 102 12.79 0.86 12.96
C VAL A 102 12.67 0.48 11.48
N LEU A 103 13.50 -0.45 11.00
CA LEU A 103 13.51 -0.84 9.60
C LEU A 103 12.18 -1.48 9.14
N PRO A 104 11.59 -2.44 9.88
CA PRO A 104 10.30 -3.00 9.54
C PRO A 104 9.18 -1.97 9.51
N ILE A 105 9.18 -0.99 10.41
CA ILE A 105 8.16 0.08 10.40
C ILE A 105 8.17 0.82 9.07
N ILE A 106 9.36 1.19 8.58
CA ILE A 106 9.51 1.88 7.29
C ILE A 106 8.97 0.99 6.16
N MET A 107 9.35 -0.29 6.16
CA MET A 107 8.90 -1.23 5.13
C MET A 107 7.39 -1.47 5.17
N LEU A 108 6.80 -1.61 6.36
CA LEU A 108 5.35 -1.78 6.52
C LEU A 108 4.57 -0.52 6.14
N TYR A 109 5.12 0.67 6.42
CA TYR A 109 4.53 1.93 6.00
C TYR A 109 4.50 2.06 4.48
N GLN A 110 5.57 1.64 3.79
CA GLN A 110 5.64 1.59 2.34
C GLN A 110 4.73 0.50 1.77
N TYR A 111 4.77 -0.71 2.32
CA TYR A 111 3.91 -1.83 1.93
C TYR A 111 2.42 -1.48 2.04
N GLY A 112 2.01 -0.75 3.07
CA GLY A 112 0.65 -0.26 3.24
C GLY A 112 0.23 0.86 2.28
N ASN A 113 1.10 1.32 1.37
CA ASN A 113 0.70 2.27 0.35
C ASN A 113 -0.25 1.60 -0.66
N ARG A 114 -1.47 2.12 -0.76
CA ARG A 114 -2.51 1.58 -1.65
C ARG A 114 -2.15 1.73 -3.12
N ASP A 115 -1.38 2.75 -3.47
CA ASP A 115 -0.94 3.04 -4.84
C ASP A 115 0.24 2.13 -5.26
N GLN A 116 0.00 0.81 -5.23
CA GLN A 116 0.95 -0.23 -5.59
C GLN A 116 0.23 -1.42 -6.23
N GLU A 117 0.88 -2.08 -7.18
CA GLU A 117 0.31 -3.22 -7.91
C GLU A 117 -0.01 -4.43 -7.00
N VAL A 118 0.69 -4.59 -5.88
CA VAL A 118 0.46 -5.69 -4.93
C VAL A 118 -0.99 -5.73 -4.40
N TRP A 119 -1.65 -4.58 -4.36
CA TRP A 119 -3.03 -4.42 -3.90
C TRP A 119 -4.07 -4.43 -5.00
N ALA A 120 -3.64 -4.42 -6.26
CA ALA A 120 -4.53 -4.40 -7.41
C ALA A 120 -4.97 -5.82 -7.80
N THR A 121 -6.23 -5.98 -8.21
CA THR A 121 -6.74 -7.22 -8.78
C THR A 121 -6.14 -7.47 -10.18
N PRO A 122 -6.18 -8.70 -10.71
CA PRO A 122 -5.72 -8.97 -12.07
C PRO A 122 -6.39 -8.08 -13.13
N GLU A 123 -7.70 -7.85 -12.99
CA GLU A 123 -8.48 -7.00 -13.90
C GLU A 123 -8.03 -5.53 -13.83
N GLU A 124 -7.77 -5.02 -12.61
CA GLU A 124 -7.25 -3.68 -12.41
C GLU A 124 -5.84 -3.51 -13.00
N ARG A 125 -5.00 -4.56 -12.92
CA ARG A 125 -3.66 -4.55 -13.53
C ARG A 125 -3.72 -4.53 -15.05
N GLU A 126 -4.61 -5.33 -15.65
CA GLU A 126 -4.81 -5.34 -17.09
C GLU A 126 -5.37 -4.00 -17.60
N GLY A 127 -6.41 -3.47 -16.93
CA GLY A 127 -6.93 -2.14 -17.23
C GLY A 127 -5.88 -1.04 -17.05
N GLY A 128 -5.05 -1.14 -16.01
CA GLY A 128 -3.94 -0.21 -15.78
C GLY A 128 -2.92 -0.20 -16.92
N LYS A 129 -2.53 -1.37 -17.42
CA LYS A 129 -1.62 -1.49 -18.58
C LYS A 129 -2.23 -0.88 -19.83
N MET A 130 -3.51 -1.15 -20.09
CA MET A 130 -4.20 -0.60 -21.25
C MET A 130 -4.27 0.93 -21.19
N LEU A 131 -4.57 1.51 -20.02
CA LEU A 131 -4.55 2.96 -19.83
C LEU A 131 -3.15 3.55 -19.99
N ASP A 132 -2.10 2.89 -19.49
CA ASP A 132 -0.73 3.36 -19.66
C ASP A 132 -0.32 3.37 -21.14
N GLU A 133 -0.65 2.32 -21.89
CA GLU A 133 -0.39 2.26 -23.34
C GLU A 133 -1.13 3.34 -24.13
N LEU A 134 -2.41 3.60 -23.78
CA LEU A 134 -3.19 4.67 -24.40
C LEU A 134 -2.61 6.05 -24.05
N LEU A 135 -2.27 6.28 -22.78
CA LEU A 135 -1.69 7.55 -22.32
C LEU A 135 -0.27 7.80 -22.83
N ALA A 136 0.48 6.73 -23.14
CA ALA A 136 1.77 6.84 -23.80
C ALA A 136 1.65 7.30 -25.27
N LYS A 137 0.55 6.92 -25.95
CA LYS A 137 0.25 7.37 -27.32
C LYS A 137 -0.39 8.76 -27.34
N GLN A 138 -1.22 9.06 -26.36
CA GLN A 138 -1.98 10.30 -26.27
C GLN A 138 -1.96 10.82 -24.83
N GLN A 139 -1.28 11.95 -24.60
CA GLN A 139 -1.01 12.46 -23.25
C GLN A 139 -2.27 12.80 -22.43
N GLU A 140 -3.41 12.97 -23.10
CA GLU A 140 -4.70 13.30 -22.50
C GLU A 140 -5.80 12.42 -23.11
N LEU A 141 -6.53 11.70 -22.25
CA LEU A 141 -7.73 10.95 -22.61
C LEU A 141 -8.93 11.59 -21.91
N VAL A 142 -9.97 11.90 -22.65
CA VAL A 142 -11.23 12.46 -22.14
C VAL A 142 -12.35 11.58 -22.64
N LEU A 143 -13.09 10.97 -21.71
CA LEU A 143 -14.31 10.24 -22.03
C LEU A 143 -15.48 10.84 -21.27
N GLU A 144 -16.59 11.00 -21.98
CA GLU A 144 -17.85 11.42 -21.41
C GLU A 144 -18.90 10.34 -21.68
N LYS A 145 -19.53 9.84 -20.61
CA LYS A 145 -20.60 8.85 -20.69
C LYS A 145 -21.83 9.39 -20.00
N GLN A 146 -22.95 9.36 -20.71
CA GLN A 146 -24.25 9.75 -20.19
C GLN A 146 -25.14 8.50 -20.13
N GLU A 147 -25.49 8.09 -18.91
CA GLU A 147 -26.54 7.10 -18.66
C GLU A 147 -27.76 7.81 -18.08
N ALA A 148 -28.94 7.20 -18.23
CA ALA A 148 -30.28 7.81 -18.08
C ALA A 148 -30.42 8.94 -17.03
N ASP A 149 -29.82 8.80 -15.85
CA ASP A 149 -29.91 9.78 -14.75
C ASP A 149 -28.53 10.20 -14.18
N SER A 150 -27.43 9.86 -14.89
CA SER A 150 -26.06 10.19 -14.49
C SER A 150 -25.14 10.52 -15.66
N GLN A 151 -24.44 11.64 -15.55
CA GLN A 151 -23.39 12.05 -16.48
C GLN A 151 -22.04 11.89 -15.79
N ALA A 152 -21.10 11.18 -16.41
CA ALA A 152 -19.74 11.07 -15.92
C ALA A 152 -18.76 11.49 -17.01
N LYS A 153 -17.94 12.48 -16.70
CA LYS A 153 -16.80 12.89 -17.52
C LYS A 153 -15.52 12.55 -16.78
N VAL A 154 -14.64 11.81 -17.44
CA VAL A 154 -13.31 11.51 -16.93
C VAL A 154 -12.28 12.12 -17.85
N LYS A 155 -11.32 12.84 -17.26
CA LYS A 155 -10.13 13.32 -17.93
C LYS A 155 -8.92 12.68 -17.27
N LEU A 156 -8.16 11.92 -18.04
CA LEU A 156 -6.95 11.23 -17.64
C LEU A 156 -5.77 11.89 -18.34
N THR A 157 -4.72 12.18 -17.58
CA THR A 157 -3.50 12.78 -18.12
C THR A 157 -2.27 12.09 -17.55
N LYS A 158 -1.21 11.98 -18.35
CA LYS A 158 0.10 11.49 -17.91
C LYS A 158 1.06 12.66 -17.78
N ALA A 159 1.56 12.89 -16.56
CA ALA A 159 2.51 13.93 -16.21
C ALA A 159 3.80 13.29 -15.66
N GLY A 160 4.77 13.03 -16.55
CA GLY A 160 5.99 12.30 -16.20
C GLY A 160 5.69 10.88 -15.74
N ASP A 161 6.11 10.55 -14.52
CA ASP A 161 5.90 9.24 -13.88
C ASP A 161 4.57 9.14 -13.10
N THR A 162 3.72 10.18 -13.18
CA THR A 162 2.44 10.22 -12.47
C THR A 162 1.27 10.36 -13.43
N TYR A 163 0.15 9.74 -13.03
CA TYR A 163 -1.14 9.80 -13.70
C TYR A 163 -2.07 10.68 -12.90
N ARG A 164 -2.88 11.48 -13.58
CA ARG A 164 -3.85 12.37 -12.95
C ARG A 164 -5.22 12.11 -13.56
N ALA A 165 -6.19 11.87 -12.70
CA ALA A 165 -7.58 11.65 -13.06
C ALA A 165 -8.45 12.76 -12.49
N SER A 166 -9.13 13.49 -13.36
CA SER A 166 -10.17 14.44 -13.02
C SER A 166 -11.52 13.84 -13.37
N VAL A 167 -12.35 13.58 -12.37
CA VAL A 167 -13.70 13.05 -12.52
C VAL A 167 -14.69 14.17 -12.27
N THR A 168 -15.62 14.36 -13.20
CA THR A 168 -16.81 15.18 -12.99
C THR A 168 -18.03 14.27 -13.12
N ARG A 169 -18.80 14.12 -12.04
CA ARG A 169 -20.03 13.31 -12.03
C ARG A 169 -21.24 14.17 -11.70
N GLY A 170 -22.27 14.10 -12.53
CA GLY A 170 -23.59 14.65 -12.29
C GLY A 170 -24.58 13.56 -11.94
N ARG A 171 -25.32 13.71 -10.83
CA ARG A 171 -26.50 12.89 -10.52
C ARG A 171 -27.65 13.82 -10.16
N GLY A 172 -28.63 13.94 -11.07
CA GLY A 172 -29.69 14.96 -10.96
C GLY A 172 -29.11 16.38 -10.85
N ALA A 173 -29.46 17.10 -9.77
CA ALA A 173 -29.03 18.49 -9.55
C ALA A 173 -27.64 18.65 -8.90
N ARG A 174 -26.95 17.55 -8.54
CA ARG A 174 -25.63 17.62 -7.89
C ARG A 174 -24.53 17.25 -8.87
N VAL A 175 -23.59 18.17 -9.05
CA VAL A 175 -22.33 17.94 -9.76
C VAL A 175 -21.21 17.86 -8.74
N GLU A 176 -20.48 16.76 -8.74
CA GLU A 176 -19.29 16.57 -7.93
C GLU A 176 -18.07 16.48 -8.84
N GLN A 177 -17.06 17.28 -8.54
CA GLN A 177 -15.78 17.26 -9.24
C GLN A 177 -14.68 16.94 -8.23
N PHE A 178 -13.83 15.99 -8.58
CA PHE A 178 -12.64 15.66 -7.79
C PHE A 178 -11.50 15.23 -8.70
N GLU A 179 -10.30 15.50 -8.22
CA GLU A 179 -9.05 15.24 -8.92
C GLU A 179 -8.15 14.43 -7.99
N GLU A 180 -7.57 13.36 -8.52
CA GLU A 180 -6.63 12.52 -7.80
C GLU A 180 -5.42 12.17 -8.68
N SER A 181 -4.28 11.97 -8.02
CA SER A 181 -3.01 11.61 -8.67
C SER A 181 -2.51 10.25 -8.21
N PHE A 182 -2.02 9.45 -9.15
CA PHE A 182 -1.55 8.08 -8.93
C PHE A 182 -0.20 7.87 -9.59
N THR A 183 0.62 7.01 -8.99
CA THR A 183 1.90 6.55 -9.55
C THR A 183 1.72 5.20 -10.22
N CYS A 184 0.77 4.38 -9.76
CA CYS A 184 0.49 3.07 -10.29
C CYS A 184 -0.71 3.09 -11.27
N PRO A 185 -0.53 2.66 -12.54
CA PRO A 185 -1.62 2.60 -13.52
C PRO A 185 -2.79 1.70 -13.10
N ALA A 186 -2.54 0.63 -12.35
CA ALA A 186 -3.60 -0.25 -11.86
C ALA A 186 -4.53 0.46 -10.86
N THR A 187 -3.97 1.36 -10.03
CA THR A 187 -4.75 2.16 -9.09
C THR A 187 -5.58 3.21 -9.83
N LEU A 188 -5.04 3.76 -10.92
CA LEU A 188 -5.79 4.63 -11.83
C LEU A 188 -6.99 3.89 -12.44
N ALA A 189 -6.79 2.68 -12.97
CA ALA A 189 -7.89 1.87 -13.53
C ALA A 189 -8.98 1.58 -12.50
N PHE A 190 -8.59 1.17 -11.28
CA PHE A 190 -9.53 1.00 -10.18
C PHE A 190 -10.34 2.28 -9.91
N PHE A 191 -9.67 3.43 -9.88
CA PHE A 191 -10.31 4.70 -9.61
C PHE A 191 -11.35 5.05 -10.67
N VAL A 192 -11.00 4.93 -11.96
CA VAL A 192 -11.93 5.18 -13.07
C VAL A 192 -13.15 4.27 -12.94
N ILE A 193 -12.95 2.95 -12.89
CA ILE A 193 -14.04 1.97 -12.83
C ILE A 193 -14.98 2.25 -11.65
N LYS A 194 -14.42 2.57 -10.49
CA LYS A 194 -15.20 2.78 -9.27
C LYS A 194 -16.00 4.07 -9.26
N TYR A 195 -15.51 5.12 -9.92
CA TYR A 195 -16.05 6.46 -9.76
C TYR A 195 -16.83 7.00 -10.97
N THR A 196 -16.72 6.37 -12.14
CA THR A 196 -17.35 6.90 -13.37
C THR A 196 -18.29 5.93 -14.08
N CYS A 197 -18.44 4.68 -13.62
CA CYS A 197 -19.16 3.61 -14.34
C CYS A 197 -18.64 3.35 -15.77
N ILE A 198 -17.49 3.94 -16.12
CA ILE A 198 -16.82 3.78 -17.41
C ILE A 198 -15.82 2.64 -17.24
N SER A 199 -15.92 1.63 -18.10
CA SER A 199 -14.92 0.57 -18.14
C SER A 199 -13.66 1.07 -18.86
N VAL A 200 -12.51 0.49 -18.55
CA VAL A 200 -11.27 0.82 -19.29
C VAL A 200 -11.39 0.45 -20.77
N SER A 201 -12.12 -0.64 -21.08
CA SER A 201 -12.45 -1.02 -22.46
C SER A 201 -13.32 0.00 -23.18
N ASP A 202 -14.22 0.70 -22.49
CA ASP A 202 -15.03 1.77 -23.10
C ASP A 202 -14.13 2.91 -23.56
N ILE A 203 -13.10 3.25 -22.77
CA ILE A 203 -12.10 4.27 -23.12
C ILE A 203 -11.29 3.81 -24.33
N ALA A 204 -10.80 2.56 -24.32
CA ALA A 204 -10.03 2.04 -25.43
C ALA A 204 -10.83 2.01 -26.74
N ALA A 205 -12.08 1.55 -26.71
CA ALA A 205 -12.94 1.50 -27.88
C ALA A 205 -13.18 2.89 -28.48
N HIS A 206 -13.45 3.91 -27.65
CA HIS A 206 -13.61 5.29 -28.13
C HIS A 206 -12.38 5.81 -28.87
N TYR A 207 -11.18 5.53 -28.34
CA TYR A 207 -9.93 6.01 -28.93
C TYR A 207 -9.43 5.17 -30.10
N ASP A 208 -9.86 3.91 -30.22
CA ASP A 208 -9.65 3.12 -31.43
C ASP A 208 -10.60 3.57 -32.56
N GLU A 209 -11.86 3.90 -32.26
CA GLU A 209 -12.83 4.41 -33.24
C GLU A 209 -12.47 5.81 -33.78
N GLU A 210 -12.05 6.75 -32.92
CA GLU A 210 -11.55 8.07 -33.37
C GLU A 210 -10.33 7.94 -34.29
N ARG A 211 -9.51 6.90 -34.10
CA ARG A 211 -8.35 6.61 -34.94
C ARG A 211 -8.75 6.15 -36.34
N VAL A 212 -9.79 5.32 -36.45
CA VAL A 212 -10.30 4.82 -37.73
C VAL A 212 -10.94 5.95 -38.55
N LEU A 213 -11.54 6.95 -37.89
CA LEU A 213 -12.17 8.09 -38.55
C LEU A 213 -11.18 9.17 -39.02
N THR A 214 -9.92 9.12 -38.58
CA THR A 214 -8.88 10.11 -38.91
C THR A 214 -7.79 9.61 -39.86
N THR A 215 -7.85 8.34 -40.29
CA THR A 215 -7.03 7.74 -41.36
C THR A 215 -7.81 7.59 -42.66
#